data_AF-A0A950MTF0-F1
#
_entry.id   AF-A0A950MTF0-F1
#
_cell.length_a   1.000
_cell.length_b   1.000
_cell.length_c   1.000
_cell.angle_alpha   90.00
_cell.angle_beta   90.00
_cell.angle_gamma   90.00
#
_symmetry.space_group_name_H-M   'P 1'
#
loop_
_entity.id
_entity.type
_entity.pdbx_description
1 polymer ?
#
loop_
_entity_poly.entity_id
_entity_poly.type
_entity_poly.pdbx_seq_one_letter_code
_entity_poly.pdbx_strand_id
1 'polypeptide(L)' 'MVDAIKPLYTAHGTAQGGRNGHTSSDDGIVSLDLSVP' A
#
# COMPACT_ATOMS: atom_id res chain seq x y z
N MET A 1 -15.80 -10.69 20.50
CA MET A 1 -16.17 -9.36 19.97
C MET A 1 -15.09 -8.92 19.01
N VAL A 2 -15.36 -8.96 17.72
CA VAL A 2 -14.75 -8.01 16.79
C VAL A 2 -15.66 -6.80 16.83
N ASP A 3 -15.10 -5.61 17.01
CA ASP A 3 -15.88 -4.39 16.83
C ASP A 3 -16.34 -4.39 15.36
N ALA A 4 -17.64 -4.28 15.12
CA ALA A 4 -18.23 -4.47 13.79
C ALA A 4 -18.04 -3.20 12.94
N ILE A 5 -16.79 -2.83 12.69
CA ILE A 5 -16.47 -1.83 11.68
C ILE A 5 -16.87 -2.41 10.33
N LYS A 6 -17.80 -1.74 9.63
CA LYS A 6 -18.13 -1.99 8.24
C LYS A 6 -17.22 -1.11 7.37
N PRO A 7 -16.07 -1.60 6.88
CA PRO A 7 -15.24 -0.80 5.99
C PRO A 7 -16.05 -0.43 4.74
N LEU A 8 -16.10 0.87 4.45
CA LEU A 8 -16.71 1.38 3.22
C LEU A 8 -15.74 1.28 2.03
N TYR A 9 -14.45 1.25 2.32
CA TYR A 9 -13.38 1.08 1.35
C TYR A 9 -12.15 0.45 2.01
N THR A 10 -11.37 -0.31 1.24
CA THR A 10 -10.09 -0.88 1.64
C THR A 10 -9.15 -0.82 0.45
N ALA A 11 -8.00 -0.16 0.63
CA ALA A 11 -6.92 -0.17 -0.32
C ALA A 11 -5.91 -1.27 0.04
N HIS A 12 -5.34 -1.88 -0.97
CA HIS A 12 -4.23 -2.83 -0.85
C HIS A 12 -3.04 -2.32 -1.66
N GLY A 13 -1.85 -2.61 -1.17
CA GLY A 13 -0.61 -2.27 -1.85
C GLY A 13 0.54 -3.16 -1.40
N THR A 14 1.54 -3.29 -2.26
CA THR A 14 2.71 -4.12 -2.05
C THR A 14 3.96 -3.27 -2.14
N ALA A 15 4.87 -3.41 -1.17
CA ALA A 15 6.19 -2.81 -1.18
C ALA A 15 7.28 -3.89 -1.24
N GLN A 16 8.27 -3.70 -2.11
CA GLN A 16 9.35 -4.65 -2.36
C GLN A 16 10.69 -3.90 -2.41
N GLY A 17 11.79 -4.52 -1.97
CA GLY A 17 13.13 -3.90 -2.01
C GLY A 17 13.44 -2.90 -0.89
N GLY A 18 12.49 -2.62 0.02
CA GLY A 18 12.73 -1.77 1.18
C GLY A 18 12.80 -0.27 0.83
N ARG A 19 13.74 0.46 1.46
CA ARG A 19 13.82 1.94 1.35
C ARG A 19 14.35 2.45 0.02
N ASN A 20 15.02 1.62 -0.76
CA ASN A 20 15.44 1.89 -2.14
C ASN A 20 14.71 0.91 -3.09
N GLY A 21 13.41 0.74 -2.85
CA GLY A 21 12.57 -0.25 -3.50
C GLY A 21 11.48 0.36 -4.35
N HIS A 22 10.42 -0.41 -4.58
CA HIS A 22 9.23 0.02 -5.30
C HIS A 22 7.99 -0.30 -4.48
N THR A 23 6.99 0.57 -4.55
CA THR A 23 5.67 0.35 -3.95
C THR A 23 4.58 0.62 -4.95
N SER A 24 3.54 -0.21 -4.95
CA SER A 24 2.36 -0.03 -5.79
C SER A 24 1.08 -0.38 -5.05
N SER A 25 -0.03 0.27 -5.42
CA SER A 25 -1.38 -0.10 -5.03
C SER A 25 -1.98 -1.11 -6.02
N ASP A 26 -2.90 -1.96 -5.56
CA ASP A 26 -3.55 -2.99 -6.39
C ASP A 26 -4.41 -2.38 -7.52
N ASP A 27 -4.89 -1.16 -7.33
CA ASP A 27 -5.61 -0.39 -8.34
C ASP A 27 -4.69 0.34 -9.33
N GLY A 28 -3.36 0.26 -9.15
CA GLY A 28 -2.35 0.82 -10.05
C GLY A 28 -2.28 2.35 -10.08
N ILE A 29 -3.08 3.04 -9.26
CA ILE A 29 -3.10 4.51 -9.22
C ILE A 29 -1.81 5.04 -8.58
N VAL A 30 -1.31 4.33 -7.55
CA VAL A 30 -0.02 4.63 -6.92
C VAL A 30 1.00 3.59 -7.38
N SER A 31 2.10 4.06 -7.96
CA SER A 31 3.24 3.23 -8.38
C SER A 31 4.48 4.10 -8.40
N LEU A 32 5.37 3.89 -7.43
CA LEU A 32 6.47 4.82 -7.14
C LEU A 32 7.74 4.08 -6.72
N ASP A 33 8.87 4.56 -7.22
CA ASP A 33 10.19 4.18 -6.73
C ASP A 33 10.55 4.98 -5.47
N LEU A 34 11.17 4.30 -4.51
CA LEU A 34 11.56 4.85 -3.22
C LEU A 34 13.07 5.08 -3.18
N SER A 35 13.50 6.08 -2.42
CA SER A 35 14.91 6.31 -2.09
C SER A 35 15.10 6.73 -0.63
N VAL A 36 16.31 6.48 -0.12
CA VAL A 36 16.77 7.08 1.13
C VAL A 36 16.96 8.59 0.91
N PRO A 37 16.35 9.46 1.76
CA PRO A 37 16.48 10.92 1.65
C PRO A 37 17.90 11.43 1.85
#